data_AF-A0A2U3LLV7-F1
#
_entry.id   AF-A0A2U3LLV7-F1
#
_cell.length_a   1.000
_cell.length_b   1.000
_cell.length_c   1.000
_cell.angle_alpha   90.00
_cell.angle_beta   90.00
_cell.angle_gamma   90.00
#
_symmetry.space_group_name_H-M   'P 1'
#
loop_
_entity.id
_entity.type
_entity.pdbx_description
1 polymer ?
#
loop_
_entity_poly.entity_id
_entity_poly.type
_entity_poly.pdbx_seq_one_letter_code
_entity_poly.pdbx_strand_id
1 'polypeptide(L)'
;MDLIRKLVPTSAKAVDNQPIYALAYSLMATLQHHFGIEDGGKKYYALALNHSRNKLQDKHTYYEILKKSDMYFSYPFTKSMHSQCIAFFEGSGSDHDAAEVYLNLATEIMFNEKESFDKAKPFFEKALRIFENTPNWKLAYVKNNLAILYILYRGDFETAASLLEAALLVGMSSFTYFTLYLNLCMCYLILHGPASMLFHSAYVGFDKYHKLVSSRKNATQYDDIYKQITDLIILEHSGHKDEVNAKARTVLSQSSSRFFAPVLQGIIKRTDSSPSEDTIYSDNVNLYMSLNKYRIFLAEFRFWE
;
A
#
# COMPACT_ATOMS: atom_id res chain seq x y z
N MET A 1 -22.89 1.94 -19.32
CA MET A 1 -24.15 2.51 -19.87
C MET A 1 -25.32 2.40 -18.90
N ASP A 2 -25.55 1.26 -18.25
CA ASP A 2 -26.72 1.13 -17.34
C ASP A 2 -26.64 1.98 -16.07
N LEU A 3 -25.44 2.20 -15.52
CA LEU A 3 -25.25 3.05 -14.34
C LEU A 3 -25.63 4.51 -14.61
N ILE A 4 -25.09 5.13 -15.67
CA ILE A 4 -25.44 6.51 -16.04
C ILE A 4 -26.94 6.63 -16.36
N ARG A 5 -27.53 5.67 -17.07
CA ARG A 5 -28.98 5.69 -17.35
C ARG A 5 -29.82 5.73 -16.08
N LYS A 6 -29.37 5.09 -14.99
CA LYS A 6 -30.03 5.14 -13.67
C LYS A 6 -29.76 6.45 -12.91
N LEU A 7 -28.62 7.10 -13.15
CA LEU A 7 -28.22 8.33 -12.46
C LEU A 7 -28.74 9.62 -13.13
N VAL A 8 -28.88 9.64 -14.47
CA VAL A 8 -29.33 10.83 -15.21
C VAL A 8 -30.66 11.41 -14.68
N PRO A 9 -31.71 10.60 -14.40
CA PRO A 9 -32.96 11.09 -13.82
C PRO A 9 -32.82 11.72 -12.44
N THR A 10 -31.75 11.38 -11.71
CA THR A 10 -31.49 11.92 -10.36
C THR A 10 -30.69 13.23 -10.39
N SER A 11 -30.15 13.62 -11.55
CA SER A 11 -29.42 14.87 -11.68
C SER A 11 -30.37 16.05 -11.89
N ALA A 12 -30.15 17.14 -11.16
CA ALA A 12 -30.98 18.35 -11.24
C ALA A 12 -31.03 18.98 -12.65
N LYS A 13 -30.06 18.67 -13.52
CA LYS A 13 -29.99 19.19 -14.89
C LYS A 13 -30.39 18.19 -15.97
N ALA A 14 -30.52 16.89 -15.67
CA ALA A 14 -30.78 15.80 -16.62
C ALA A 14 -29.84 15.73 -17.85
N VAL A 15 -28.66 16.36 -17.80
CA VAL A 15 -27.64 16.35 -18.86
C VAL A 15 -26.39 15.57 -18.43
N ASP A 16 -25.79 14.82 -19.37
CA ASP A 16 -24.68 13.89 -19.15
C ASP A 16 -23.27 14.54 -19.20
N ASN A 17 -23.16 15.82 -18.81
CA ASN A 17 -21.90 16.59 -18.81
C ASN A 17 -21.44 16.98 -17.40
N GLN A 18 -21.82 16.19 -16.40
CA GLN A 18 -21.50 16.46 -14.99
C GLN A 18 -20.42 15.51 -14.48
N PRO A 19 -19.47 15.98 -13.65
CA PRO A 19 -18.40 15.14 -13.10
C PRO A 19 -18.89 13.90 -12.35
N ILE A 20 -20.07 13.99 -11.71
CA ILE A 20 -20.66 12.90 -10.90
C ILE A 20 -20.76 11.58 -11.65
N TYR A 21 -20.95 11.60 -12.98
CA TYR A 21 -21.06 10.37 -13.78
C TYR A 21 -19.71 9.68 -13.98
N ALA A 22 -18.66 10.45 -14.29
CA ALA A 22 -17.30 9.93 -14.39
C ALA A 22 -16.81 9.44 -13.02
N LEU A 23 -17.13 10.17 -11.95
CA LEU A 23 -16.80 9.79 -10.57
C LEU A 23 -17.56 8.52 -10.13
N ALA A 24 -18.82 8.35 -10.50
CA ALA A 24 -19.57 7.12 -10.23
C ALA A 24 -18.95 5.91 -10.94
N TYR A 25 -18.52 6.07 -12.20
CA TYR A 25 -17.76 5.01 -12.88
C TYR A 25 -16.41 4.74 -12.22
N SER A 26 -15.67 5.78 -11.81
CA SER A 26 -14.41 5.62 -11.09
C SER A 26 -14.59 4.88 -9.77
N LEU A 27 -15.65 5.19 -9.01
CA LEU A 27 -15.98 4.50 -7.77
C LEU A 27 -16.32 3.02 -8.01
N MET A 28 -17.14 2.72 -9.03
CA MET A 28 -17.44 1.33 -9.38
C MET A 28 -16.19 0.55 -9.78
N ALA A 29 -15.29 1.18 -10.53
CA ALA A 29 -14.01 0.58 -10.89
C ALA A 29 -13.19 0.24 -9.64
N THR A 30 -13.10 1.19 -8.71
CA THR A 30 -12.42 1.02 -7.43
C THR A 30 -13.02 -0.11 -6.59
N LEU A 31 -14.35 -0.18 -6.48
CA LEU A 31 -15.03 -1.23 -5.72
C LEU A 31 -14.81 -2.61 -6.34
N GLN A 32 -14.91 -2.74 -7.67
CA GLN A 32 -14.67 -4.02 -8.34
C GLN A 32 -13.22 -4.48 -8.19
N HIS A 33 -12.27 -3.56 -8.29
CA HIS A 33 -10.87 -3.85 -8.03
C HIS A 33 -10.67 -4.32 -6.58
N HIS A 34 -11.22 -3.59 -5.60
CA HIS A 34 -11.12 -3.92 -4.18
C HIS A 34 -11.67 -5.32 -3.86
N PHE A 35 -12.85 -5.66 -4.37
CA PHE A 35 -13.47 -6.96 -4.12
C PHE A 35 -12.96 -8.08 -5.04
N GLY A 36 -12.10 -7.78 -6.02
CA GLY A 36 -11.60 -8.76 -6.99
C GLY A 36 -12.70 -9.41 -7.83
N ILE A 37 -13.75 -8.67 -8.16
CA ILE A 37 -14.92 -9.17 -8.90
C ILE A 37 -14.91 -8.70 -10.36
N GLU A 38 -15.65 -9.42 -11.22
CA GLU A 38 -15.78 -9.14 -12.66
C GLU A 38 -14.43 -9.00 -13.36
N ASP A 39 -14.17 -7.90 -14.08
CA ASP A 39 -12.91 -7.62 -14.78
C ASP A 39 -11.92 -6.81 -13.93
N GLY A 40 -12.15 -6.72 -12.62
CA GLY A 40 -11.38 -5.91 -11.69
C GLY A 40 -11.58 -4.41 -11.90
N GLY A 41 -12.73 -3.99 -12.43
CA GLY A 41 -13.09 -2.59 -12.62
C GLY A 41 -12.54 -1.93 -13.88
N LYS A 42 -11.81 -2.66 -14.74
CA LYS A 42 -11.13 -2.10 -15.91
C LYS A 42 -12.10 -1.45 -16.90
N LYS A 43 -13.24 -2.09 -17.17
CA LYS A 43 -14.30 -1.53 -18.01
C LYS A 43 -14.86 -0.24 -17.43
N TYR A 44 -15.12 -0.20 -16.12
CA TYR A 44 -15.63 1.00 -15.46
C TYR A 44 -14.58 2.12 -15.45
N TYR A 45 -13.31 1.79 -15.25
CA TYR A 45 -12.22 2.75 -15.31
C TYR A 45 -12.09 3.38 -16.70
N ALA A 46 -12.15 2.57 -17.76
CA ALA A 46 -12.17 3.05 -19.13
C ALA A 46 -13.39 3.93 -19.43
N LEU A 47 -14.58 3.57 -18.92
CA LEU A 47 -15.77 4.41 -19.02
C LEU A 47 -15.60 5.76 -18.28
N ALA A 48 -14.97 5.75 -17.11
CA ALA A 48 -14.71 6.95 -16.32
C ALA A 48 -13.79 7.92 -17.07
N LEU A 49 -12.67 7.43 -17.62
CA LEU A 49 -11.73 8.22 -18.41
C LEU A 49 -12.35 8.73 -19.72
N ASN A 50 -13.09 7.88 -20.43
CA ASN A 50 -13.76 8.29 -21.67
C ASN A 50 -14.86 9.33 -21.42
N HIS A 51 -15.61 9.20 -20.33
CA HIS A 51 -16.63 10.18 -19.99
C HIS A 51 -15.99 11.51 -19.62
N SER A 52 -15.04 11.53 -18.68
CA SER A 52 -14.38 12.77 -18.25
C SER A 52 -13.67 13.47 -19.40
N ARG A 53 -12.99 12.73 -20.29
CA ARG A 53 -12.27 13.30 -21.44
C ARG A 53 -13.19 13.91 -22.49
N ASN A 54 -14.35 13.30 -22.76
CA ASN A 54 -15.18 13.66 -23.91
C ASN A 54 -16.42 14.48 -23.55
N LYS A 55 -16.86 14.48 -22.28
CA LYS A 55 -18.12 15.10 -21.83
C LYS A 55 -17.93 16.28 -20.89
N LEU A 56 -16.79 16.36 -20.21
CA LEU A 56 -16.50 17.46 -19.28
C LEU A 56 -15.65 18.53 -19.97
N GLN A 57 -15.92 19.79 -19.63
CA GLN A 57 -15.12 20.92 -20.12
C GLN A 57 -13.80 21.05 -19.37
N ASP A 58 -13.84 20.84 -18.06
CA ASP A 58 -12.66 20.85 -17.21
C ASP A 58 -11.98 19.47 -17.20
N LYS A 59 -10.64 19.49 -17.25
CA LYS A 59 -9.79 18.30 -17.28
C LYS A 59 -9.40 17.81 -15.89
N HIS A 60 -9.64 18.58 -14.82
CA HIS A 60 -9.26 18.16 -13.46
C HIS A 60 -9.82 16.79 -13.10
N THR A 61 -11.12 16.56 -13.34
CA THR A 61 -11.76 15.25 -13.12
C THR A 61 -11.12 14.12 -13.92
N TYR A 62 -10.63 14.38 -15.13
CA TYR A 62 -9.93 13.36 -15.93
C TYR A 62 -8.62 12.94 -15.27
N TYR A 63 -7.82 13.90 -14.80
CA TYR A 63 -6.54 13.61 -14.14
C TYR A 63 -6.70 13.03 -12.74
N GLU A 64 -7.76 13.41 -12.01
CA GLU A 64 -8.16 12.79 -10.75
C GLU A 64 -8.52 11.31 -10.89
N ILE A 65 -9.06 10.92 -12.04
CA ILE A 65 -9.30 9.51 -12.36
C ILE A 65 -7.99 8.87 -12.82
N LEU A 66 -7.23 9.53 -13.70
CA LEU A 66 -6.02 9.00 -14.32
C LEU A 66 -4.91 8.65 -13.30
N LYS A 67 -4.82 9.38 -12.18
CA LYS A 67 -3.83 9.11 -11.13
C LYS A 67 -4.00 7.72 -10.48
N LYS A 68 -5.17 7.09 -10.60
CA LYS A 68 -5.47 5.72 -10.11
C LYS A 68 -5.06 4.63 -11.11
N SER A 69 -4.25 4.97 -12.12
CA SER A 69 -3.85 4.06 -13.20
C SER A 69 -3.05 2.84 -12.72
N ASP A 70 -2.36 2.95 -11.58
CA ASP A 70 -1.60 1.89 -10.93
C ASP A 70 -2.43 0.65 -10.59
N MET A 71 -3.74 0.83 -10.35
CA MET A 71 -4.65 -0.27 -10.08
C MET A 71 -4.98 -1.12 -11.31
N TYR A 72 -4.88 -0.54 -12.50
CA TYR A 72 -5.45 -1.12 -13.72
C TYR A 72 -4.41 -1.45 -14.78
N PHE A 73 -3.23 -0.83 -14.70
CA PHE A 73 -2.19 -0.90 -15.71
C PHE A 73 -0.84 -1.29 -15.12
N SER A 74 0.05 -1.80 -15.99
CA SER A 74 1.41 -2.14 -15.59
C SER A 74 2.28 -0.90 -15.42
N TYR A 75 3.36 -1.07 -14.66
CA TYR A 75 4.27 0.00 -14.27
C TYR A 75 4.68 0.98 -15.41
N PRO A 76 5.08 0.54 -16.63
CA PRO A 76 5.47 1.47 -17.69
C PRO A 76 4.34 2.43 -18.10
N PHE A 77 3.11 1.93 -18.16
CA PHE A 77 1.94 2.75 -18.48
C PHE A 77 1.60 3.67 -17.32
N THR A 78 1.56 3.14 -16.10
CA THR A 78 1.30 3.92 -14.87
C THR A 78 2.28 5.07 -14.72
N LYS A 79 3.58 4.83 -14.90
CA LYS A 79 4.62 5.87 -14.86
C LYS A 79 4.35 6.98 -15.86
N SER A 80 3.97 6.64 -17.09
CA SER A 80 3.63 7.63 -18.12
C SER A 80 2.38 8.44 -17.75
N MET A 81 1.35 7.78 -17.22
CA MET A 81 0.10 8.44 -16.79
C MET A 81 0.29 9.33 -15.56
N HIS A 82 1.03 8.88 -14.55
CA HIS A 82 1.40 9.70 -13.39
C HIS A 82 2.22 10.92 -13.82
N SER A 83 3.16 10.76 -14.76
CA SER A 83 3.92 11.90 -15.30
C SER A 83 3.01 12.95 -15.95
N GLN A 84 1.97 12.52 -16.67
CA GLN A 84 0.96 13.43 -17.23
C GLN A 84 0.12 14.11 -16.14
N CYS A 85 -0.24 13.38 -15.08
CA CYS A 85 -0.99 13.94 -13.94
C CYS A 85 -0.16 15.00 -13.20
N ILE A 86 1.12 14.74 -12.93
CA ILE A 86 2.04 15.71 -12.30
C ILE A 86 2.08 17.00 -13.12
N ALA A 87 2.35 16.89 -14.43
CA ALA A 87 2.43 18.07 -15.30
C ALA A 87 1.14 18.89 -15.31
N PHE A 88 -0.03 18.24 -15.28
CA PHE A 88 -1.31 18.92 -15.20
C PHE A 88 -1.53 19.60 -13.83
N PHE A 89 -1.35 18.87 -12.72
CA PHE A 89 -1.64 19.39 -11.39
C PHE A 89 -0.69 20.53 -11.01
N GLU A 90 0.60 20.41 -11.30
CA GLU A 90 1.56 21.51 -11.11
C GLU A 90 1.19 22.74 -11.96
N GLY A 91 0.87 22.54 -13.25
CA GLY A 91 0.49 23.63 -14.14
C GLY A 91 -0.82 24.33 -13.75
N SER A 92 -1.69 23.64 -13.00
CA SER A 92 -2.97 24.18 -12.50
C SER A 92 -2.90 24.77 -11.09
N GLY A 93 -1.75 24.65 -10.40
CA GLY A 93 -1.61 25.04 -8.99
C GLY A 93 -2.33 24.11 -7.99
N SER A 94 -2.63 22.88 -8.40
CA SER A 94 -3.28 21.86 -7.56
C SER A 94 -2.23 21.05 -6.80
N ASP A 95 -1.46 21.71 -5.93
CA ASP A 95 -0.28 21.14 -5.27
C ASP A 95 -0.59 19.86 -4.47
N HIS A 96 -1.76 19.80 -3.84
CA HIS A 96 -2.18 18.62 -3.06
C HIS A 96 -2.39 17.39 -3.95
N ASP A 97 -3.02 17.57 -5.10
CA ASP A 97 -3.23 16.51 -6.08
C ASP A 97 -1.88 16.08 -6.69
N ALA A 98 -0.97 17.03 -6.95
CA ALA A 98 0.39 16.72 -7.37
C ALA A 98 1.14 15.87 -6.32
N ALA A 99 1.01 16.21 -5.03
CA ALA A 99 1.61 15.48 -3.93
C ALA A 99 1.12 14.02 -3.83
N GLU A 100 -0.16 13.76 -4.09
CA GLU A 100 -0.67 12.39 -4.18
C GLU A 100 -0.03 11.61 -5.31
N VAL A 101 0.10 12.23 -6.49
CA VAL A 101 0.73 11.57 -7.63
C VAL A 101 2.21 11.33 -7.37
N TYR A 102 2.89 12.25 -6.68
CA TYR A 102 4.28 12.05 -6.24
C TYR A 102 4.43 10.85 -5.31
N LEU A 103 3.57 10.72 -4.30
CA LEU A 103 3.54 9.55 -3.41
C LEU A 103 3.32 8.25 -4.21
N ASN A 104 2.32 8.22 -5.09
CA ASN A 104 1.98 7.03 -5.86
C ASN A 104 3.12 6.62 -6.81
N LEU A 105 3.71 7.60 -7.51
CA LEU A 105 4.83 7.36 -8.42
C LEU A 105 6.09 6.91 -7.68
N ALA A 106 6.40 7.50 -6.52
CA ALA A 106 7.54 7.09 -5.70
C ALA A 106 7.39 5.63 -5.24
N THR A 107 6.18 5.26 -4.82
CA THR A 107 5.82 3.89 -4.43
C THR A 107 5.96 2.92 -5.61
N GLU A 108 5.54 3.32 -6.81
CA GLU A 108 5.73 2.53 -8.03
C GLU A 108 7.20 2.31 -8.37
N ILE A 109 8.02 3.35 -8.32
CA ILE A 109 9.46 3.29 -8.56
C ILE A 109 10.14 2.38 -7.53
N MET A 110 9.74 2.48 -6.27
CA MET A 110 10.27 1.67 -5.17
C MET A 110 10.13 0.17 -5.41
N PHE A 111 9.06 -0.29 -6.04
CA PHE A 111 8.84 -1.73 -6.28
C PHE A 111 9.32 -2.22 -7.64
N ASN A 112 9.33 -1.36 -8.65
CA ASN A 112 9.52 -1.79 -10.05
C ASN A 112 10.88 -1.42 -10.64
N GLU A 113 11.62 -0.46 -10.08
CA GLU A 113 12.90 -0.03 -10.65
C GLU A 113 14.13 -0.62 -9.97
N LYS A 114 15.24 -0.65 -10.73
CA LYS A 114 16.58 -0.77 -10.16
C LYS A 114 17.03 0.59 -9.64
N GLU A 115 17.84 0.58 -8.58
CA GLU A 115 18.38 1.80 -7.94
C GLU A 115 17.26 2.75 -7.49
N SER A 116 16.15 2.20 -6.97
CA SER A 116 14.94 2.98 -6.70
C SER A 116 15.12 4.06 -5.63
N PHE A 117 16.09 3.94 -4.73
CA PHE A 117 16.27 4.90 -3.64
C PHE A 117 16.45 6.33 -4.17
N ASP A 118 17.42 6.54 -5.05
CA ASP A 118 17.76 7.88 -5.57
C ASP A 118 16.67 8.44 -6.50
N LYS A 119 15.84 7.57 -7.07
CA LYS A 119 14.73 7.96 -7.95
C LYS A 119 13.42 8.22 -7.20
N ALA A 120 13.08 7.40 -6.20
CA ALA A 120 11.83 7.50 -5.46
C ALA A 120 11.90 8.55 -4.34
N LYS A 121 13.05 8.66 -3.65
CA LYS A 121 13.21 9.58 -2.51
C LYS A 121 12.86 11.03 -2.85
N PRO A 122 13.28 11.62 -3.98
CA PRO A 122 12.91 13.01 -4.31
C PRO A 122 11.39 13.21 -4.45
N PHE A 123 10.66 12.21 -4.94
CA PHE A 123 9.20 12.28 -5.06
C PHE A 123 8.52 12.16 -3.69
N PHE A 124 8.99 11.25 -2.81
CA PHE A 124 8.51 11.21 -1.43
C PHE A 124 8.76 12.53 -0.70
N GLU A 125 9.94 13.14 -0.86
CA GLU A 125 10.28 14.42 -0.21
C GLU A 125 9.42 15.59 -0.71
N LYS A 126 9.10 15.62 -2.01
CA LYS A 126 8.15 16.59 -2.57
C LYS A 126 6.75 16.41 -1.97
N ALA A 127 6.25 15.18 -1.92
CA ALA A 127 4.95 14.88 -1.33
C ALA A 127 4.92 15.24 0.18
N LEU A 128 5.99 14.89 0.90
CA LEU A 128 6.15 15.18 2.32
C LEU A 128 6.04 16.68 2.61
N ARG A 129 6.81 17.50 1.88
CA ARG A 129 6.82 18.96 2.05
C ARG A 129 5.43 19.58 1.86
N ILE A 130 4.65 19.07 0.91
CA ILE A 130 3.31 19.58 0.64
C ILE A 130 2.33 19.15 1.74
N PHE A 131 2.35 17.87 2.14
CA PHE A 131 1.45 17.36 3.17
C PHE A 131 1.80 17.83 4.59
N GLU A 132 3.04 18.25 4.86
CA GLU A 132 3.43 18.87 6.13
C GLU A 132 2.70 20.19 6.39
N ASN A 133 2.38 20.94 5.34
CA ASN A 133 1.64 22.20 5.45
C ASN A 133 0.14 21.99 5.67
N THR A 134 -0.38 20.78 5.41
CA THR A 134 -1.80 20.44 5.63
C THR A 134 -1.89 19.01 6.15
N PRO A 135 -1.49 18.78 7.42
CA PRO A 135 -1.41 17.44 7.99
C PRO A 135 -2.76 16.73 7.89
N ASN A 136 -2.78 15.63 7.17
CA ASN A 136 -3.91 14.72 7.08
C ASN A 136 -3.39 13.29 6.92
N TRP A 137 -4.30 12.34 6.70
CA TRP A 137 -3.93 10.94 6.60
C TRP A 137 -2.82 10.68 5.58
N LYS A 138 -2.75 11.42 4.46
CA LYS A 138 -1.72 11.27 3.41
C LYS A 138 -0.31 11.56 3.91
N LEU A 139 -0.14 12.45 4.88
CA LEU A 139 1.17 12.72 5.49
C LEU A 139 1.78 11.46 6.11
N ALA A 140 0.95 10.68 6.81
CA ALA A 140 1.41 9.44 7.42
C ALA A 140 1.64 8.32 6.40
N TYR A 141 0.87 8.28 5.31
CA TYR A 141 1.16 7.35 4.20
C TYR A 141 2.52 7.66 3.55
N VAL A 142 2.84 8.94 3.30
CA VAL A 142 4.17 9.33 2.80
C VAL A 142 5.27 8.89 3.76
N LYS A 143 5.11 9.16 5.07
CA LYS A 143 6.10 8.77 6.09
C LYS A 143 6.29 7.26 6.17
N ASN A 144 5.20 6.50 6.13
CA ASN A 144 5.24 5.04 6.12
C ASN A 144 6.03 4.49 4.93
N ASN A 145 5.69 4.95 3.71
CA ASN A 145 6.32 4.45 2.49
C ASN A 145 7.77 4.93 2.37
N LEU A 146 8.08 6.12 2.87
CA LEU A 146 9.47 6.59 2.97
C LEU A 146 10.26 5.72 3.97
N ALA A 147 9.69 5.33 5.11
CA ALA A 147 10.32 4.41 6.05
C ALA A 147 10.63 3.05 5.38
N ILE A 148 9.68 2.50 4.61
CA ILE A 148 9.88 1.27 3.84
C ILE A 148 11.01 1.45 2.81
N LEU A 149 11.08 2.59 2.11
CA LEU A 149 12.18 2.87 1.18
C LEU A 149 13.55 2.82 1.87
N TYR A 150 13.67 3.41 3.06
CA TYR A 150 14.90 3.36 3.87
C TYR A 150 15.25 1.92 4.28
N ILE A 151 14.27 1.12 4.70
CA ILE A 151 14.50 -0.29 5.06
C ILE A 151 14.97 -1.09 3.84
N LEU A 152 14.25 -1.01 2.72
CA LEU A 152 14.49 -1.84 1.54
C LEU A 152 15.84 -1.54 0.86
N TYR A 153 16.26 -0.27 0.83
CA TYR A 153 17.41 0.15 0.02
C TYR A 153 18.62 0.59 0.83
N ARG A 154 18.45 0.93 2.11
CA ARG A 154 19.56 1.34 2.98
C ARG A 154 19.71 0.43 4.21
N GLY A 155 18.71 -0.38 4.54
CA GLY A 155 18.68 -1.12 5.80
C GLY A 155 18.72 -0.20 7.01
N ASP A 156 18.26 1.04 6.85
CA ASP A 156 18.29 2.10 7.87
C ASP A 156 17.01 2.03 8.68
N PHE A 157 17.04 1.23 9.74
CA PHE A 157 15.89 0.98 10.59
C PHE A 157 15.65 2.12 11.59
N GLU A 158 16.69 2.86 11.97
CA GLU A 158 16.62 4.02 12.86
C GLU A 158 15.84 5.18 12.21
N THR A 159 16.19 5.54 10.97
CA THR A 159 15.46 6.55 10.21
C THR A 159 14.02 6.09 9.95
N ALA A 160 13.83 4.81 9.61
CA ALA A 160 12.50 4.25 9.40
C ALA A 160 11.62 4.30 10.67
N ALA A 161 12.15 3.91 11.83
CA ALA A 161 11.43 3.99 13.11
C ALA A 161 11.01 5.43 13.42
N SER A 162 11.92 6.39 13.25
CA SER A 162 11.65 7.82 13.48
C SER A 162 10.52 8.35 12.59
N LEU A 163 10.49 7.95 11.31
CA LEU A 163 9.42 8.31 10.38
C LEU A 163 8.08 7.70 10.79
N LEU A 164 8.06 6.44 11.22
CA LEU A 164 6.87 5.72 11.65
C LEU A 164 6.29 6.31 12.96
N GLU A 165 7.14 6.62 13.94
CA GLU A 165 6.75 7.33 15.17
C GLU A 165 6.10 8.67 14.84
N ALA A 166 6.72 9.45 13.94
CA ALA A 166 6.18 10.72 13.50
C ALA A 166 4.89 10.59 12.67
N ALA A 167 4.61 9.42 12.09
CA ALA A 167 3.36 9.12 11.39
C ALA A 167 2.22 8.81 12.38
N LEU A 168 2.51 8.13 13.50
CA LEU A 168 1.52 7.80 14.54
C LEU A 168 0.85 9.06 15.15
N LEU A 169 1.56 10.19 15.17
CA LEU A 169 1.07 11.47 15.73
C LEU A 169 0.00 12.16 14.88
N VAL A 170 -0.25 11.72 13.64
CA VAL A 170 -1.12 12.45 12.69
C VAL A 170 -2.62 12.18 12.92
N GLY A 171 -3.00 11.18 13.73
CA GLY A 171 -4.40 10.89 14.02
C GLY A 171 -5.13 10.23 12.85
N MET A 172 -5.20 8.90 12.82
CA MET A 172 -5.68 8.15 11.63
C MET A 172 -6.69 7.05 11.96
N SER A 173 -7.10 6.29 10.95
CA SER A 173 -7.97 5.14 11.13
C SER A 173 -7.29 3.98 11.85
N SER A 174 -8.09 3.06 12.40
CA SER A 174 -7.54 1.87 13.06
C SER A 174 -6.71 1.00 12.13
N PHE A 175 -6.98 1.03 10.82
CA PHE A 175 -6.20 0.23 9.86
C PHE A 175 -4.83 0.86 9.64
N THR A 176 -4.75 2.19 9.50
CA THR A 176 -3.44 2.81 9.35
C THR A 176 -2.60 2.70 10.62
N TYR A 177 -3.22 2.80 11.80
CA TYR A 177 -2.50 2.52 13.04
C TYR A 177 -1.99 1.08 13.09
N PHE A 178 -2.84 0.11 12.71
CA PHE A 178 -2.45 -1.30 12.62
C PHE A 178 -1.20 -1.51 11.75
N THR A 179 -1.14 -0.91 10.56
CA THR A 179 0.00 -1.06 9.65
C THR A 179 1.24 -0.31 10.12
N LEU A 180 1.09 0.90 10.68
CA LEU A 180 2.21 1.68 11.24
C LEU A 180 2.85 0.94 12.43
N TYR A 181 2.04 0.40 13.35
CA TYR A 181 2.56 -0.37 14.47
C TYR A 181 3.21 -1.69 14.02
N LEU A 182 2.69 -2.34 12.98
CA LEU A 182 3.35 -3.52 12.39
C LEU A 182 4.75 -3.18 11.90
N ASN A 183 4.89 -2.13 11.09
CA ASN A 183 6.19 -1.71 10.55
C ASN A 183 7.14 -1.26 11.67
N LEU A 184 6.62 -0.59 12.69
CA LEU A 184 7.41 -0.16 13.85
C LEU A 184 7.86 -1.37 14.70
N CYS A 185 7.03 -2.41 14.84
CA CYS A 185 7.43 -3.67 15.46
C CYS A 185 8.63 -4.26 14.73
N MET A 186 8.64 -4.26 13.40
CA MET A 186 9.79 -4.77 12.63
C MET A 186 11.06 -3.95 12.87
N CYS A 187 10.96 -2.62 12.87
CA CYS A 187 12.10 -1.77 13.17
C CYS A 187 12.66 -2.06 14.55
N TYR A 188 11.84 -2.04 15.59
CA TYR A 188 12.31 -2.29 16.96
C TYR A 188 12.75 -3.72 17.20
N LEU A 189 12.17 -4.70 16.50
CA LEU A 189 12.64 -6.08 16.55
C LEU A 189 14.09 -6.18 16.07
N ILE A 190 14.44 -5.49 14.97
CA ILE A 190 15.81 -5.46 14.44
C ILE A 190 16.76 -4.63 15.31
N LEU A 191 16.32 -3.46 15.77
CA LEU A 191 17.17 -2.54 16.52
C LEU A 191 17.42 -2.97 17.97
N HIS A 192 16.44 -3.63 18.59
CA HIS A 192 16.42 -3.83 20.04
C HIS A 192 16.07 -5.25 20.47
N GLY A 193 15.59 -6.10 19.55
CA GLY A 193 15.18 -7.47 19.85
C GLY A 193 13.79 -7.60 20.50
N PRO A 194 13.25 -8.83 20.55
CA PRO A 194 11.88 -9.10 20.96
C PRO A 194 11.63 -8.89 22.47
N ALA A 195 12.68 -8.84 23.29
CA ALA A 195 12.57 -8.61 24.73
C ALA A 195 12.59 -7.12 25.13
N SER A 196 12.77 -6.20 24.17
CA SER A 196 12.89 -4.77 24.47
C SER A 196 11.55 -4.13 24.81
N MET A 197 11.58 -3.12 25.68
CA MET A 197 10.40 -2.34 26.06
C MET A 197 9.80 -1.59 24.85
N LEU A 198 10.65 -1.09 23.95
CA LEU A 198 10.22 -0.41 22.73
C LEU A 198 9.44 -1.36 21.81
N PHE A 199 9.97 -2.55 21.54
CA PHE A 199 9.26 -3.57 20.78
C PHE A 199 7.93 -3.96 21.46
N HIS A 200 7.95 -4.22 22.77
CA HIS A 200 6.74 -4.59 23.50
C HIS A 200 5.65 -3.51 23.41
N SER A 201 6.02 -2.24 23.57
CA SER A 201 5.10 -1.10 23.43
C SER A 201 4.50 -1.02 22.02
N ALA A 202 5.32 -1.17 20.98
CA ALA A 202 4.84 -1.20 19.59
C ALA A 202 3.89 -2.38 19.35
N TYR A 203 4.20 -3.57 19.88
CA TYR A 203 3.38 -4.76 19.72
C TYR A 203 2.04 -4.65 20.45
N VAL A 204 1.99 -4.03 21.64
CA VAL A 204 0.72 -3.72 22.32
C VAL A 204 -0.15 -2.81 21.45
N GLY A 205 0.44 -1.80 20.81
CA GLY A 205 -0.24 -0.97 19.82
C GLY A 205 -0.78 -1.78 18.65
N PHE A 206 0.09 -2.58 18.03
CA PHE A 206 -0.26 -3.47 16.93
C PHE A 206 -1.45 -4.39 17.25
N ASP A 207 -1.40 -5.11 18.37
CA ASP A 207 -2.45 -6.04 18.81
C ASP A 207 -3.78 -5.32 19.11
N LYS A 208 -3.71 -4.14 19.75
CA LYS A 208 -4.90 -3.30 19.98
C LYS A 208 -5.60 -2.96 18.67
N TYR A 209 -4.85 -2.50 17.67
CA TYR A 209 -5.44 -2.06 16.41
C TYR A 209 -5.84 -3.23 15.50
N HIS A 210 -5.15 -4.37 15.56
CA HIS A 210 -5.61 -5.62 14.94
C HIS A 210 -7.01 -6.02 15.42
N LYS A 211 -7.25 -6.02 16.74
CA LYS A 211 -8.56 -6.34 17.32
C LYS A 211 -9.66 -5.40 16.84
N LEU A 212 -9.37 -4.11 16.72
CA LEU A 212 -10.32 -3.13 16.19
C LEU A 212 -10.63 -3.39 14.72
N VAL A 213 -9.62 -3.70 13.90
CA VAL A 213 -9.79 -3.95 12.47
C VAL A 213 -10.52 -5.27 12.21
N SER A 214 -10.14 -6.36 12.88
CA SER A 214 -10.74 -7.69 12.72
C SER A 214 -12.19 -7.76 13.23
N SER A 215 -12.59 -6.87 14.14
CA SER A 215 -13.98 -6.78 14.63
C SER A 215 -14.95 -6.08 13.67
N ARG A 216 -14.47 -5.50 12.56
CA ARG A 216 -15.32 -4.79 11.60
C ARG A 216 -16.24 -5.75 10.86
N LYS A 217 -17.47 -5.30 10.55
CA LYS A 217 -18.45 -6.08 9.77
C LYS A 217 -17.90 -6.59 8.43
N ASN A 218 -17.04 -5.81 7.79
CA ASN A 218 -16.41 -6.12 6.52
C ASN A 218 -14.88 -6.28 6.68
N ALA A 219 -14.42 -6.86 7.80
CA ALA A 219 -13.01 -7.17 7.98
C ALA A 219 -12.52 -8.07 6.84
N THR A 220 -11.30 -7.83 6.37
CA THR A 220 -10.75 -8.60 5.27
C THR A 220 -9.91 -9.75 5.82
N GLN A 221 -9.79 -10.84 5.04
CA GLN A 221 -8.86 -11.92 5.38
C GLN A 221 -7.39 -11.46 5.47
N TYR A 222 -7.04 -10.33 4.85
CA TYR A 222 -5.69 -9.78 4.88
C TYR A 222 -5.27 -9.32 6.28
N ASP A 223 -6.22 -8.84 7.07
CA ASP A 223 -5.98 -8.29 8.41
C ASP A 223 -5.44 -9.37 9.37
N ASP A 224 -6.03 -10.57 9.31
CA ASP A 224 -5.58 -11.70 10.13
C ASP A 224 -4.27 -12.31 9.62
N ILE A 225 -4.05 -12.31 8.31
CA ILE A 225 -2.77 -12.80 7.75
C ILE A 225 -1.60 -11.90 8.17
N TYR A 226 -1.81 -10.57 8.25
CA TYR A 226 -0.78 -9.65 8.78
C TYR A 226 -0.39 -9.97 10.22
N LYS A 227 -1.38 -10.30 11.05
CA LYS A 227 -1.14 -10.74 12.44
C LYS A 227 -0.37 -12.06 12.47
N GLN A 228 -0.82 -13.05 11.71
CA GLN A 228 -0.19 -14.37 11.66
C GLN A 228 1.28 -14.29 11.18
N ILE A 229 1.57 -13.53 10.12
CA ILE A 229 2.93 -13.37 9.63
C ILE A 229 3.80 -12.60 10.64
N THR A 230 3.28 -11.54 11.24
CA THR A 230 4.02 -10.79 12.28
C THR A 230 4.37 -11.70 13.46
N ASP A 231 3.43 -12.51 13.95
CA ASP A 231 3.68 -13.46 15.04
C ASP A 231 4.71 -14.53 14.67
N LEU A 232 4.66 -15.03 13.43
CA LEU A 232 5.67 -15.96 12.90
C LEU A 232 7.07 -15.36 12.91
N ILE A 233 7.21 -14.10 12.48
CA ILE A 233 8.49 -13.39 12.49
C ILE A 233 9.01 -13.23 13.93
N ILE A 234 8.15 -12.81 14.87
CA ILE A 234 8.55 -12.64 16.28
C ILE A 234 8.99 -13.97 16.89
N LEU A 235 8.25 -15.04 16.59
CA LEU A 235 8.56 -16.40 17.05
C LEU A 235 9.89 -16.92 16.45
N GLU A 236 10.17 -16.56 15.19
CA GLU A 236 11.44 -16.88 14.53
C GLU A 236 12.62 -16.17 15.20
N HIS A 237 12.50 -14.88 15.50
CA HIS A 237 13.51 -14.13 16.24
C HIS A 237 13.70 -14.63 17.68
N SER A 238 12.72 -15.34 18.22
CA SER A 238 12.78 -15.99 19.54
C SER A 238 13.39 -17.40 19.49
N GLY A 239 13.74 -17.92 18.30
CA GLY A 239 14.48 -19.17 18.13
C GLY A 239 13.65 -20.45 17.97
N HIS A 240 12.32 -20.35 17.88
CA HIS A 240 11.42 -21.51 17.83
C HIS A 240 11.19 -22.03 16.39
N LYS A 241 12.26 -22.43 15.70
CA LYS A 241 12.23 -22.74 14.25
C LYS A 241 11.20 -23.78 13.82
N ASP A 242 11.08 -24.91 14.55
CA ASP A 242 10.16 -25.99 14.18
C ASP A 242 8.69 -25.55 14.27
N GLU A 243 8.37 -24.78 15.30
CA GLU A 243 7.03 -24.21 15.49
C GLU A 243 6.70 -23.19 14.40
N VAL A 244 7.66 -22.31 14.06
CA VAL A 244 7.53 -21.35 12.97
C VAL A 244 7.26 -22.08 11.66
N ASN A 245 8.00 -23.14 11.36
CA ASN A 245 7.85 -23.90 10.12
C ASN A 245 6.44 -24.51 10.01
N ALA A 246 5.98 -25.21 11.06
CA ALA A 246 4.67 -25.85 11.09
C ALA A 246 3.53 -24.81 10.95
N LYS A 247 3.62 -23.69 11.67
CA LYS A 247 2.64 -22.61 11.59
C LYS A 247 2.67 -21.93 10.21
N ALA A 248 3.84 -21.62 9.66
CA ALA A 248 3.96 -20.99 8.34
C ALA A 248 3.38 -21.86 7.22
N ARG A 249 3.57 -23.19 7.26
CA ARG A 249 2.93 -24.13 6.32
C ARG A 249 1.41 -24.13 6.44
N THR A 250 0.88 -24.01 7.65
CA THR A 250 -0.56 -23.92 7.91
C THR A 250 -1.14 -22.62 7.36
N VAL A 251 -0.49 -21.49 7.60
CA VAL A 251 -0.94 -20.19 7.04
C VAL A 251 -0.86 -20.21 5.51
N LEU A 252 0.18 -20.81 4.94
CA LEU A 252 0.34 -20.92 3.49
C LEU A 252 -0.75 -21.76 2.84
N SER A 253 -1.17 -22.86 3.47
CA SER A 253 -2.24 -23.71 2.92
C SER A 253 -3.63 -23.08 3.01
N GLN A 254 -3.83 -22.16 3.96
CA GLN A 254 -5.08 -21.43 4.15
C GLN A 254 -5.15 -20.13 3.32
N SER A 255 -4.00 -19.60 2.90
CA SER A 255 -3.91 -18.36 2.14
C SER A 255 -4.05 -18.61 0.64
N SER A 256 -5.01 -17.96 0.00
CA SER A 256 -5.12 -17.91 -1.47
C SER A 256 -4.34 -16.76 -2.11
N SER A 257 -3.63 -15.96 -1.32
CA SER A 257 -2.97 -14.74 -1.78
C SER A 257 -1.62 -15.03 -2.43
N ARG A 258 -1.48 -14.63 -3.71
CA ARG A 258 -0.20 -14.68 -4.43
C ARG A 258 0.88 -13.80 -3.81
N PHE A 259 0.51 -12.78 -3.02
CA PHE A 259 1.49 -11.92 -2.37
C PHE A 259 2.09 -12.53 -1.11
N PHE A 260 1.26 -13.16 -0.27
CA PHE A 260 1.76 -13.73 0.98
C PHE A 260 2.51 -15.04 0.77
N ALA A 261 2.21 -15.76 -0.31
CA ALA A 261 2.86 -17.03 -0.61
C ALA A 261 4.40 -16.91 -0.67
N PRO A 262 5.01 -15.96 -1.43
CA PRO A 262 6.45 -15.72 -1.40
C PRO A 262 7.02 -15.42 0.00
N VAL A 263 6.30 -14.65 0.82
CA VAL A 263 6.72 -14.32 2.20
C VAL A 263 6.78 -15.59 3.05
N LEU A 264 5.68 -16.34 3.08
CA LEU A 264 5.52 -17.59 3.85
C LEU A 264 6.48 -18.68 3.39
N GLN A 265 6.68 -18.84 2.08
CA GLN A 265 7.69 -19.74 1.51
C GLN A 265 9.09 -19.36 1.95
N GLY A 266 9.41 -18.06 1.98
CA GLY A 266 10.65 -17.56 2.55
C GLY A 266 10.82 -17.94 4.02
N ILE A 267 9.75 -17.89 4.83
CA ILE A 267 9.75 -18.30 6.25
C ILE A 267 10.02 -19.78 6.40
N ILE A 268 9.32 -20.60 5.61
CA ILE A 268 9.48 -22.05 5.62
C ILE A 268 10.91 -22.43 5.22
N LYS A 269 11.43 -21.84 4.12
CA LYS A 269 12.76 -22.14 3.61
C LYS A 269 13.87 -21.90 4.64
N ARG A 270 13.83 -20.76 5.36
CA ARG A 270 14.87 -20.43 6.34
C ARG A 270 14.74 -21.15 7.68
N THR A 271 13.61 -21.83 7.90
CA THR A 271 13.36 -22.68 9.07
C THR A 271 13.50 -24.17 8.76
N ASP A 272 13.47 -24.58 7.49
CA ASP A 272 13.79 -25.94 7.06
C ASP A 272 15.30 -26.24 7.26
N SER A 273 15.60 -27.50 7.60
CA SER A 273 16.97 -27.97 7.85
C SER A 273 17.71 -28.39 6.58
N SER A 274 17.06 -28.36 5.41
CA SER A 274 17.62 -28.82 4.15
C SER A 274 17.95 -27.64 3.22
N PRO A 275 19.10 -27.67 2.51
CA PRO A 275 19.41 -26.66 1.52
C PRO A 275 18.38 -26.73 0.39
N SER A 276 17.66 -25.63 0.15
CA SER A 276 16.69 -25.53 -0.94
C SER A 276 17.19 -24.53 -2.00
N GLU A 277 16.83 -24.77 -3.26
CA GLU A 277 17.15 -23.91 -4.40
C GLU A 277 16.73 -22.44 -4.16
N ASP A 278 17.48 -21.51 -4.76
CA ASP A 278 17.20 -20.08 -4.67
C ASP A 278 15.79 -19.75 -5.15
N THR A 279 15.05 -18.99 -4.32
CA THR A 279 13.69 -18.59 -4.63
C THR A 279 13.74 -17.48 -5.67
N ILE A 280 13.26 -17.76 -6.88
CA ILE A 280 13.15 -16.76 -7.95
C ILE A 280 11.81 -16.04 -7.79
N TYR A 281 11.85 -14.75 -7.47
CA TYR A 281 10.67 -13.88 -7.44
C TYR A 281 10.42 -13.30 -8.84
N SER A 282 9.19 -13.39 -9.34
CA SER A 282 8.81 -12.79 -10.64
C SER A 282 8.59 -11.28 -10.54
N ASP A 283 8.03 -10.83 -9.42
CA ASP A 283 7.66 -9.44 -9.13
C ASP A 283 8.11 -9.06 -7.72
N ASN A 284 8.24 -7.76 -7.43
CA ASN A 284 8.63 -7.23 -6.12
C ASN A 284 9.92 -7.87 -5.55
N VAL A 285 10.88 -8.19 -6.42
CA VAL A 285 12.08 -8.97 -6.08
C VAL A 285 12.84 -8.34 -4.90
N ASN A 286 13.07 -7.02 -4.93
CA ASN A 286 13.78 -6.31 -3.86
C ASN A 286 13.03 -6.35 -2.52
N LEU A 287 11.70 -6.27 -2.54
CA LEU A 287 10.88 -6.41 -1.34
C LEU A 287 11.11 -7.79 -0.72
N TYR A 288 10.83 -8.86 -1.47
CA TYR A 288 10.92 -10.21 -0.91
C TYR A 288 12.34 -10.61 -0.50
N MET A 289 13.37 -10.17 -1.25
CA MET A 289 14.76 -10.35 -0.85
C MET A 289 15.06 -9.65 0.47
N SER A 290 14.60 -8.41 0.65
CA SER A 290 14.83 -7.64 1.89
C SER A 290 14.07 -8.22 3.07
N LEU A 291 12.80 -8.60 2.90
CA LEU A 291 12.00 -9.26 3.93
C LEU A 291 12.70 -10.52 4.44
N ASN A 292 13.25 -11.34 3.54
CA ASN A 292 14.00 -12.54 3.92
C ASN A 292 15.36 -12.25 4.53
N LYS A 293 16.13 -11.31 3.95
CA LYS A 293 17.44 -10.90 4.45
C LYS A 293 17.37 -10.43 5.90
N TYR A 294 16.40 -9.56 6.20
CA TYR A 294 16.23 -8.98 7.52
C TYR A 294 15.32 -9.82 8.42
N ARG A 295 14.65 -10.85 7.89
CA ARG A 295 13.64 -11.66 8.63
C ARG A 295 12.57 -10.74 9.25
N ILE A 296 11.95 -9.93 8.39
CA ILE A 296 10.91 -8.98 8.75
C ILE A 296 9.69 -9.16 7.82
N PHE A 297 8.58 -8.54 8.20
CA PHE A 297 7.41 -8.41 7.35
C PHE A 297 6.92 -6.96 7.37
N LEU A 298 6.82 -6.33 6.20
CA LEU A 298 6.37 -4.95 6.10
C LEU A 298 4.96 -4.89 5.54
N ALA A 299 4.11 -4.13 6.21
CA ALA A 299 2.82 -3.73 5.72
C ALA A 299 3.01 -2.50 4.81
N GLU A 300 3.14 -2.77 3.53
CA GLU A 300 2.79 -1.79 2.52
C GLU A 300 1.85 -2.44 1.54
N PHE A 301 0.62 -1.93 1.50
CA PHE A 301 -0.29 -2.27 0.43
C PHE A 301 -1.05 -1.04 -0.04
N ARG A 302 -1.09 -0.95 -1.36
CA ARG A 302 -1.86 0.03 -2.13
C ARG A 302 -3.34 -0.25 -1.91
N PHE A 303 -4.01 0.75 -1.32
CA PHE A 303 -5.45 0.91 -1.12
C PHE A 303 -6.13 -0.07 -0.13
N TRP A 304 -7.18 0.28 0.64
CA TRP A 304 -8.32 1.17 0.39
C TRP A 304 -8.84 1.76 1.72
N GLU A 305 -8.86 3.08 1.85
CA GLU A 305 -9.99 3.80 2.48
C GLU A 305 -10.73 4.58 1.39
#